data_AF-A0A3B8Z3V7-F1
#
_entry.id   AF-A0A3B8Z3V7-F1
#
_cell.length_a   1.000
_cell.length_b   1.000
_cell.length_c   1.000
_cell.angle_alpha   90.00
_cell.angle_beta   90.00
_cell.angle_gamma   90.00
#
_symmetry.space_group_name_H-M   'P 1'
#
loop_
_entity.id
_entity.type
_entity.pdbx_description
1 polymer ?
#
loop_
_entity_poly.entity_id
_entity_poly.type
_entity_poly.pdbx_seq_one_letter_code
_entity_poly.pdbx_strand_id
1 'polypeptide(L)' 'MSSENIIIALIVAVAVIGAFAGESIDAQYVALALLGLGLVAGFMSPSSDMGERTGMLLIAVALPSVANQLDAIPAVGSYL' A
#
# COMPACT_ATOMS: atom_id res chain seq x y z
N MET A 1 -4.58 7.79 21.32
CA MET A 1 -4.61 7.63 19.84
C MET A 1 -5.46 6.41 19.53
N SER A 2 -6.41 6.52 18.59
CA SER A 2 -7.16 5.35 18.11
C SER A 2 -6.22 4.37 17.40
N SER A 3 -6.50 3.07 17.46
CA SER A 3 -5.75 2.01 16.75
C SER A 3 -5.66 2.28 15.25
N GLU A 4 -6.71 2.87 14.66
CA GLU A 4 -6.73 3.26 13.25
C GLU A 4 -5.72 4.36 12.91
N ASN A 5 -5.63 5.39 13.76
CA ASN A 5 -4.63 6.46 13.58
C ASN A 5 -3.20 5.93 13.71
N ILE A 6 -2.98 4.89 14.51
CA ILE A 6 -1.67 4.24 14.65
C ILE A 6 -1.31 3.49 13.37
N ILE A 7 -2.24 2.73 12.80
CA ILE A 7 -2.00 1.97 11.56
C ILE A 7 -1.76 2.90 10.38
N ILE A 8 -2.55 3.97 10.25
CA ILE A 8 -2.35 4.99 9.21
C ILE A 8 -0.98 5.66 9.37
N ALA A 9 -0.61 6.04 10.61
CA ALA A 9 0.70 6.62 10.87
C ALA A 9 1.86 5.67 10.51
N LEU A 10 1.71 4.37 10.79
CA LEU A 10 2.69 3.34 10.41
C LEU A 10 2.79 3.18 8.89
N ILE A 11 1.66 3.14 8.17
CA ILE A 11 1.64 3.05 6.70
C ILE A 11 2.38 4.26 6.09
N VAL A 12 2.07 5.47 6.56
CA VAL A 12 2.73 6.70 6.09
C VAL A 12 4.23 6.66 6.42
N ALA A 13 4.61 6.25 7.63
CA ALA A 13 6.01 6.15 8.00
C ALA A 13 6.78 5.18 7.10
N VAL A 14 6.24 3.99 6.84
CA VAL A 14 6.85 3.00 5.95
C VAL A 14 6.93 3.52 4.51
N ALA A 15 5.90 4.19 4.01
CA ALA A 15 5.89 4.78 2.68
C ALA A 15 6.96 5.88 2.53
N VAL A 16 7.10 6.75 3.53
CA VAL A 16 8.15 7.79 3.57
C VAL A 16 9.53 7.16 3.63
N ILE A 17 9.75 6.17 4.51
CA ILE A 17 11.03 5.46 4.58
C ILE A 17 11.36 4.84 3.23
N GLY A 18 10.40 4.17 2.58
CA GLY A 18 10.60 3.59 1.26
C GLY A 18 10.94 4.61 0.17
N ALA A 19 10.29 5.78 0.19
CA ALA A 19 10.54 6.84 -0.79
C ALA A 19 11.94 7.46 -0.66
N PHE A 20 12.49 7.54 0.56
CA PHE A 20 13.77 8.22 0.84
C PHE A 20 14.94 7.27 1.12
N ALA A 21 14.71 5.97 1.32
CA ALA A 21 15.76 5.00 1.59
C ALA A 21 16.64 4.68 0.38
N GLY A 22 16.22 5.01 -0.85
CA GLY A 22 17.00 4.74 -2.06
C GLY A 22 17.40 3.26 -2.18
N GLU A 23 18.67 3.00 -2.49
CA GLU A 23 19.24 1.63 -2.64
C GLU A 23 19.49 0.91 -1.31
N SER A 24 19.35 1.58 -0.15
CA SER A 24 19.68 0.99 1.14
C SER A 24 18.65 -0.03 1.63
N ILE A 25 17.43 0.01 1.09
CA ILE A 25 16.36 -0.93 1.39
C ILE A 25 15.76 -1.38 0.06
N ASP A 26 15.75 -2.70 -0.17
CA ASP A 26 15.10 -3.26 -1.37
C ASP A 26 13.61 -2.87 -1.37
N ALA A 27 13.16 -2.30 -2.48
CA ALA A 27 11.78 -1.88 -2.68
C ALA A 27 10.78 -3.01 -2.42
N GLN A 28 11.21 -4.27 -2.61
CA GLN A 28 10.41 -5.45 -2.31
C GLN A 28 10.04 -5.54 -0.82
N TYR A 29 10.96 -5.24 0.10
CA TYR A 29 10.68 -5.30 1.53
C TYR A 29 9.72 -4.20 1.98
N VAL A 30 9.82 -3.01 1.38
CA VAL A 30 8.89 -1.90 1.63
C VAL A 30 7.50 -2.26 1.14
N ALA A 31 7.39 -2.80 -0.08
CA ALA A 31 6.12 -3.24 -0.66
C ALA A 31 5.46 -4.34 0.19
N LEU A 32 6.24 -5.31 0.68
CA LEU A 32 5.74 -6.37 1.58
C LEU A 32 5.27 -5.81 2.92
N ALA A 33 5.98 -4.83 3.49
CA ALA A 33 5.58 -4.17 4.73
C ALA A 33 4.26 -3.40 4.56
N LEU A 34 4.12 -2.65 3.46
CA LEU A 34 2.88 -1.93 3.13
C LEU A 34 1.72 -2.88 2.87
N LEU A 35 1.96 -4.00 2.18
CA LEU A 35 0.96 -5.05 1.97
C LEU A 35 0.48 -5.61 3.31
N GLY A 36 1.39 -5.99 4.20
CA GLY A 36 1.06 -6.50 5.53
C GLY A 36 0.22 -5.52 6.35
N LEU A 37 0.62 -4.24 6.39
CA LEU A 37 -0.11 -3.20 7.10
C LEU A 37 -1.50 -2.94 6.49
N GLY A 38 -1.62 -2.94 5.16
CA GLY A 38 -2.88 -2.78 4.46
C GLY A 38 -3.85 -3.94 4.71
N LEU A 39 -3.36 -5.18 4.79
CA LEU A 39 -4.17 -6.34 5.15
C LEU A 39 -4.69 -6.24 6.59
N VAL A 40 -3.81 -5.89 7.54
CA VAL A 40 -4.22 -5.70 8.94
C VAL A 40 -5.28 -4.61 9.06
N ALA A 41 -5.10 -3.47 8.36
CA ALA A 41 -6.08 -2.40 8.31
C ALA A 41 -7.43 -2.89 7.75
N GLY A 42 -7.42 -3.63 6.64
CA GLY A 42 -8.63 -4.17 6.02
C GLY A 42 -9.38 -5.17 6.91
N PHE A 43 -8.67 -6.01 7.66
CA PHE A 43 -9.30 -6.93 8.61
C PHE A 43 -9.88 -6.23 9.85
N MET A 44 -9.29 -5.11 10.28
CA MET A 44 -9.77 -4.34 11.43
C MET A 44 -10.99 -3.46 11.11
N SER A 45 -11.22 -3.15 9.83
CA SER A 45 -12.33 -2.31 9.37
C SER A 45 -13.28 -3.08 8.43
N PRO A 46 -14.03 -4.08 8.92
CA PRO A 46 -14.97 -4.83 8.09
C PRO A 46 -16.19 -3.98 7.73
N SER A 47 -16.39 -3.73 6.43
CA SER A 47 -17.65 -3.16 5.92
C SER A 47 -18.83 -4.07 6.26
N SER A 48 -19.96 -3.47 6.65
CA SER A 48 -21.22 -4.16 6.93
C SER A 48 -22.13 -4.29 5.70
N ASP A 49 -21.86 -3.53 4.63
CA ASP A 49 -22.64 -3.55 3.39
C ASP A 49 -22.03 -4.52 2.37
N MET A 50 -22.89 -5.41 1.84
CA MET A 50 -22.52 -6.32 0.77
C MET A 50 -22.09 -5.59 -0.50
N GLY A 51 -22.72 -4.46 -0.84
CA GLY A 51 -22.37 -3.70 -2.04
C GLY A 51 -20.95 -3.12 -1.96
N GLU A 52 -20.60 -2.53 -0.82
CA GLU A 52 -19.27 -1.98 -0.57
C GLU A 52 -18.21 -3.08 -0.53
N ARG A 53 -18.50 -4.23 0.08
CA ARG A 53 -17.63 -5.42 0.05
C ARG A 53 -17.38 -5.92 -1.37
N THR A 54 -18.42 -6.04 -2.19
CA THR A 54 -18.27 -6.46 -3.59
C THR A 54 -17.44 -5.44 -4.37
N GLY A 55 -17.66 -4.14 -4.16
CA GLY A 55 -16.86 -3.08 -4.75
C GLY A 55 -15.38 -3.19 -4.37
N MET A 56 -15.07 -3.36 -3.08
CA MET A 56 -13.70 -3.56 -2.60
C MET A 56 -13.04 -4.82 -3.20
N LEU A 57 -13.77 -5.92 -3.33
CA LEU A 57 -13.25 -7.15 -3.92
C LEU A 57 -12.98 -7.00 -5.42
N LEU A 58 -13.86 -6.31 -6.16
CA LEU A 58 -13.63 -6.00 -7.57
C LEU A 58 -12.38 -5.15 -7.76
N ILE A 59 -12.21 -4.11 -6.92
CA ILE A 59 -11.01 -3.27 -6.92
C ILE A 59 -9.79 -4.12 -6.57
N ALA A 60 -9.86 -5.00 -5.57
CA ALA A 60 -8.76 -5.87 -5.18
C ALA A 60 -8.32 -6.82 -6.31
N VAL A 61 -9.27 -7.33 -7.12
CA VAL A 61 -8.96 -8.16 -8.29
C VAL A 61 -8.35 -7.34 -9.43
N ALA A 62 -8.77 -6.08 -9.60
CA ALA A 62 -8.26 -5.20 -10.64
C ALA A 62 -6.92 -4.53 -10.27
N LEU A 63 -6.65 -4.28 -8.99
CA LEU A 63 -5.45 -3.61 -8.49
C LEU A 63 -4.12 -4.21 -8.98
N PRO A 64 -3.94 -5.54 -9.06
CA PRO A 64 -2.73 -6.14 -9.62
C PRO A 64 -2.43 -5.68 -11.06
N SER A 65 -3.47 -5.44 -11.86
CA SER A 65 -3.29 -4.96 -13.23
C SER A 65 -2.74 -3.53 -13.29
N VAL A 66 -3.07 -2.69 -12.31
CA VAL A 66 -2.53 -1.34 -12.14
C VAL A 66 -1.15 -1.38 -11.51
N ALA A 67 -0.93 -2.25 -10.52
CA ALA A 67 0.35 -2.41 -9.86
C ALA A 67 1.45 -2.87 -10.82
N ASN A 68 1.13 -3.76 -11.77
CA ASN A 68 2.06 -4.17 -12.83
C ASN A 68 2.43 -3.05 -13.81
N GLN A 69 1.68 -1.94 -13.83
CA GLN A 69 2.02 -0.75 -14.61
C GLN A 69 2.85 0.26 -13.81
N LEU A 70 3.00 0.10 -12.49
CA LEU A 70 3.89 0.96 -11.69
C LEU A 70 5.36 0.77 -12.08
N ASP A 71 5.76 -0.41 -12.54
CA ASP A 71 7.09 -0.67 -13.12
C ASP A 71 7.29 0.03 -14.48
N ALA A 72 6.19 0.43 -15.14
CA ALA A 72 6.20 1.20 -16.38
C ALA A 72 6.15 2.71 -16.14
N ILE A 73 5.96 3.18 -14.90
CA ILE A 73 6.05 4.60 -14.57
C ILE A 73 7.54 4.96 -14.60
N PRO A 74 8.00 5.83 -15.52
CA PRO A 74 9.37 6.29 -15.50
C PRO A 74 9.62 6.90 -14.12
N ALA A 75 10.60 6.38 -13.38
CA ALA A 75 11.05 7.00 -12.15
C ALA A 75 11.49 8.43 -12.50
N VAL A 76 10.61 9.41 -12.24
CA VAL A 76 10.90 10.82 -12.44
C VAL A 76 12.03 11.16 -11.47
N GLY A 77 13.26 11.09 -11.96
CA GLY A 77 14.48 11.16 -11.14
C GLY A 77 15.69 10.39 -11.68
N SER A 78 15.56 9.54 -12.72
CA SER A 78 16.71 8.80 -13.30
C SER A 78 17.71 9.65 -14.10
N TYR A 79 17.54 10.98 -14.12
CA TYR A 79 18.49 11.91 -14.71
C TYR A 79 18.87 12.97 -13.69
N LEU A 80 19.80 12.65 -12.78
CA LEU A 80 20.87 13.52 -12.29
C LEU A 80 22.01 12.65 -11.74
#